data_AF-A0A1R0LT20-F1
#
_entry.id   AF-A0A1R0LT20-F1
#
_cell.length_a   1.000
_cell.length_b   1.000
_cell.length_c   1.000
_cell.angle_alpha   90.00
_cell.angle_beta   90.00
_cell.angle_gamma   90.00
#
_symmetry.space_group_name_H-M   'P 1'
#
loop_
_entity.id
_entity.type
_entity.pdbx_description
1 polymer ?
#
loop_
_entity_poly.entity_id
_entity_poly.type
_entity_poly.pdbx_seq_one_letter_code
_entity_poly.pdbx_strand_id
1 'polypeptide(L)'
;MYARDNRRTDSAAQTQRTAAYPAARRPLRPAGPAGVVMDLQRTAGNRAATSYVHRIQRYVDDSAPATPQYDAASGDQLPAFALNEPSVTVTLDEGTFQGTVGRNGPAAAPVTLTWSNDRTIAMNSEFGAKEFYAVPAVVAAANRSLADAGSYIRLASGGYSLTSTDGERLVVVRPRRATDLDDVVLTRFMHLVQHECVEVAQKLTGGPLGHAVFRGPDGQGVSSDIGPKGVTGLPRLAGALSSARPPGNPREAARATQSADPQRAPGEAYGTSLFHQELRDSEYAVGLNEHARARVGEALTTQTIGSEPRAGVPGNFDFSRNRVPAERIWVYHYAAVVAESSDGGDQITLENFNRNTLMEQLLREAARQAAEAYAAANPGQVMPPQQAMRTAREVLERETRSAMGDMWYFKMYEPGDARSFHAKNRITALNPMTVATTTVPHLLFENHSDVLLPNSAALLDRVAPAWQQSAAPVVVEGHARGGPLPVRNLARKRADAVVAHLVGLGIARDRITVRTRAQSDRAMAAVYPADRPEEYVPGSRA
;
A
#
# COMPACT_ATOMS: atom_id res chain seq x y z
N MET A 1 -31.78 18.20 -51.17
CA MET A 1 -33.04 18.88 -51.57
C MET A 1 -33.78 19.21 -50.28
N TYR A 2 -34.15 20.49 -50.12
CA TYR A 2 -35.01 21.10 -49.09
C TYR A 2 -36.23 20.22 -48.70
N ALA A 3 -36.92 20.32 -47.57
CA ALA A 3 -36.87 21.16 -46.37
C ALA A 3 -37.86 20.57 -45.34
N ARG A 4 -37.68 21.03 -44.10
CA ARG A 4 -38.62 21.13 -42.96
C ARG A 4 -40.11 20.85 -43.26
N ASP A 5 -40.75 20.18 -42.31
CA ASP A 5 -42.04 20.66 -41.82
C ASP A 5 -42.16 20.53 -40.30
N ASN A 6 -42.71 21.57 -39.69
CA ASN A 6 -42.83 21.82 -38.25
C ASN A 6 -44.24 22.40 -38.06
N ARG A 7 -45.04 21.84 -37.14
CA ARG A 7 -46.30 22.36 -36.52
C ARG A 7 -47.05 21.11 -35.97
N ARG A 8 -47.75 21.10 -34.83
CA ARG A 8 -48.21 22.12 -33.86
C ARG A 8 -48.89 21.38 -32.68
N THR A 9 -48.88 21.99 -31.48
CA THR A 9 -49.96 22.09 -30.44
C THR A 9 -50.54 20.81 -29.83
N ASP A 10 -51.04 20.72 -28.60
CA ASP A 10 -51.10 21.54 -27.37
C ASP A 10 -51.70 20.64 -26.27
N SER A 11 -51.39 20.96 -25.01
CA SER A 11 -52.17 20.75 -23.78
C SER A 11 -52.65 19.34 -23.38
N ALA A 12 -52.36 18.94 -22.13
CA ALA A 12 -53.38 18.99 -21.07
C ALA A 12 -52.84 18.43 -19.74
N ALA A 13 -53.22 19.16 -18.69
CA ALA A 13 -53.18 18.85 -17.26
C ALA A 13 -53.12 17.37 -16.87
N GLN A 14 -52.27 17.05 -15.88
CA GLN A 14 -52.48 15.89 -15.02
C GLN A 14 -52.44 16.26 -13.55
N THR A 15 -53.60 16.00 -12.95
CA THR A 15 -54.09 16.28 -11.61
C THR A 15 -53.32 15.54 -10.52
N GLN A 16 -53.22 16.21 -9.37
CA GLN A 16 -52.89 15.65 -8.07
C GLN A 16 -53.67 14.36 -7.78
N ARG A 17 -52.98 13.33 -7.27
CA ARG A 17 -53.55 12.35 -6.34
C ARG A 17 -52.55 12.00 -5.25
N THR A 18 -52.86 12.49 -4.06
CA THR A 18 -52.51 11.93 -2.76
C THR A 18 -52.91 10.47 -2.65
N ALA A 19 -52.00 9.61 -2.17
CA ALA A 19 -52.32 8.30 -1.65
C ALA A 19 -51.63 8.11 -0.29
N ALA A 20 -52.46 7.85 0.71
CA ALA A 20 -52.10 7.59 2.10
C ALA A 20 -51.41 6.22 2.24
N TYR A 21 -50.40 6.15 3.12
CA TYR A 21 -49.82 4.89 3.59
C TYR A 21 -50.53 4.44 4.88
N PRO A 22 -51.00 3.19 4.97
CA PRO A 22 -51.40 2.63 6.25
C PRO A 22 -50.19 2.07 7.00
N ALA A 23 -50.23 2.26 8.31
CA ALA A 23 -49.29 1.74 9.29
C ALA A 23 -49.37 0.20 9.37
N ALA A 24 -48.20 -0.45 9.38
CA ALA A 24 -48.03 -1.79 9.94
C ALA A 24 -46.66 -1.87 10.61
N ARG A 25 -46.66 -1.75 11.95
CA ARG A 25 -45.52 -2.05 12.82
C ARG A 25 -45.23 -3.55 12.76
N ARG A 26 -43.98 -3.92 12.45
CA ARG A 26 -43.40 -5.23 12.75
C ARG A 26 -42.09 -5.00 13.52
N PRO A 27 -41.80 -5.78 14.59
CA PRO A 27 -40.68 -5.47 15.47
C PRO A 27 -39.34 -5.78 14.78
N LEU A 28 -38.42 -4.82 14.91
CA LEU A 28 -37.01 -4.95 14.55
C LEU A 28 -36.40 -6.12 15.32
N ARG A 29 -35.83 -7.08 14.58
CA ARG A 29 -34.79 -7.96 15.11
C ARG A 29 -33.57 -7.08 15.48
N PRO A 30 -32.89 -7.32 16.61
CA PRO A 30 -31.66 -6.61 16.90
C PRO A 30 -30.62 -6.96 15.84
N ALA A 31 -30.09 -5.94 15.17
CA ALA A 31 -28.91 -6.06 14.33
C ALA A 31 -27.74 -6.49 15.22
N GLY A 32 -27.03 -7.53 14.82
CA GLY A 32 -25.77 -7.92 15.48
C GLY A 32 -24.73 -6.80 15.42
N PRO A 33 -23.69 -6.83 16.26
CA PRO A 33 -22.74 -5.74 16.38
C PRO A 33 -21.97 -5.51 15.08
N ALA A 34 -22.10 -4.28 14.54
CA ALA A 34 -21.41 -3.82 13.35
C ALA A 34 -19.88 -3.87 13.51
N GLY A 35 -19.17 -4.19 12.42
CA GLY A 35 -17.71 -4.22 12.35
C GLY A 35 -17.06 -2.88 12.73
N VAL A 36 -15.81 -2.98 13.17
CA VAL A 36 -15.15 -1.94 13.98
C VAL A 36 -14.46 -0.93 13.08
N VAL A 37 -14.81 0.33 13.32
CA VAL A 37 -14.24 1.51 12.66
C VAL A 37 -13.28 2.17 13.64
N MET A 38 -12.00 2.31 13.27
CA MET A 38 -11.00 2.96 14.12
C MET A 38 -10.68 4.36 13.58
N ASP A 39 -10.91 5.41 14.38
CA ASP A 39 -10.41 6.75 14.09
C ASP A 39 -8.89 6.78 14.38
N LEU A 40 -8.07 7.01 13.35
CA LEU A 40 -6.61 7.20 13.49
C LEU A 40 -6.34 8.70 13.63
N GLN A 41 -6.23 9.18 14.87
CA GLN A 41 -5.71 10.52 15.17
C GLN A 41 -4.27 10.44 15.70
N ARG A 42 -3.48 11.47 15.35
CA ARG A 42 -2.01 11.58 15.38
C ARG A 42 -1.26 11.15 16.67
N THR A 43 -0.05 10.65 16.45
CA THR A 43 1.18 11.04 17.17
C THR A 43 2.26 11.52 16.20
N ALA A 44 2.35 12.84 16.00
CA ALA A 44 3.56 13.57 15.60
C ALA A 44 3.19 15.06 15.43
N GLY A 45 3.81 15.94 16.23
CA GLY A 45 4.02 17.38 16.01
C GLY A 45 2.82 18.23 15.53
N ASN A 46 2.34 19.12 16.39
CA ASN A 46 1.39 20.18 16.05
C ASN A 46 1.87 21.05 14.87
N ARG A 47 1.35 20.79 13.67
CA ARG A 47 0.77 21.79 12.76
C ARG A 47 -0.42 21.16 12.04
N ALA A 48 -1.60 21.73 12.21
CA ALA A 48 -2.70 21.50 11.29
C ALA A 48 -2.33 22.19 9.98
N ALA A 49 -1.76 21.44 9.03
CA ALA A 49 -1.87 21.84 7.64
C ALA A 49 -3.32 21.50 7.26
N THR A 50 -4.21 22.48 7.39
CA THR A 50 -5.49 22.43 6.70
C THR A 50 -5.15 22.30 5.21
N SER A 51 -5.43 21.13 4.64
CA SER A 51 -5.30 20.86 3.22
C SER A 51 -6.30 21.71 2.44
N TYR A 52 -5.98 22.99 2.24
CA TYR A 52 -6.46 23.68 1.07
C TYR A 52 -5.73 23.06 -0.11
N VAL A 53 -6.47 22.25 -0.88
CA VAL A 53 -6.05 21.80 -2.20
C VAL A 53 -5.85 23.07 -3.03
N HIS A 54 -4.61 23.57 -3.08
CA HIS A 54 -4.28 24.68 -3.96
C HIS A 54 -4.53 24.23 -5.40
N ARG A 55 -5.26 25.08 -6.13
CA ARG A 55 -5.53 24.90 -7.55
C ARG A 55 -4.20 24.85 -8.29
N ILE A 56 -3.94 23.70 -8.93
CA ILE A 56 -2.86 23.37 -9.87
C ILE A 56 -2.12 24.63 -10.36
N GLN A 57 -0.96 24.92 -9.78
CA GLN A 57 0.07 25.62 -10.55
C GLN A 57 0.59 24.59 -11.54
N ARG A 58 0.35 24.83 -12.84
CA ARG A 58 1.06 24.11 -13.89
C ARG A 58 2.55 24.38 -13.66
N TYR A 59 3.26 23.34 -13.25
CA TYR A 59 4.71 23.35 -13.21
C TYR A 59 5.23 23.80 -14.57
N VAL A 60 6.03 24.86 -14.57
CA VAL A 60 7.05 24.98 -15.59
C VAL A 60 8.03 23.86 -15.26
N ASP A 61 8.24 22.93 -16.19
CA ASP A 61 9.42 22.07 -16.16
C ASP A 61 10.62 23.01 -16.11
N ASP A 62 11.09 23.35 -14.91
CA ASP A 62 12.43 23.87 -14.67
C ASP A 62 13.39 22.71 -14.96
N SER A 63 13.46 22.38 -16.25
CA SER A 63 14.27 21.35 -16.89
C SER A 63 15.72 21.80 -17.05
N ALA A 64 16.14 22.79 -16.25
CA ALA A 64 17.54 23.15 -16.18
C ALA A 64 18.33 21.91 -15.74
N PRO A 65 19.30 21.44 -16.53
CA PRO A 65 20.05 20.25 -16.20
C PRO A 65 20.70 20.42 -14.83
N ALA A 66 20.29 19.58 -13.88
CA ALA A 66 20.80 19.62 -12.53
C ALA A 66 22.13 18.86 -12.46
N THR A 67 23.18 19.52 -11.98
CA THR A 67 24.46 18.86 -11.69
C THR A 67 24.61 18.77 -10.17
N PRO A 68 24.56 17.57 -9.59
CA PRO A 68 24.66 17.38 -8.15
C PRO A 68 26.07 17.68 -7.67
N GLN A 69 26.17 18.35 -6.54
CA GLN A 69 27.44 18.64 -5.88
C GLN A 69 27.81 17.46 -4.99
N TYR A 70 28.99 16.89 -5.19
CA TYR A 70 29.51 15.76 -4.42
C TYR A 70 30.40 16.22 -3.26
N ASP A 71 30.11 15.73 -2.06
CA ASP A 71 30.97 15.84 -0.87
C ASP A 71 31.80 14.56 -0.71
N ALA A 72 33.10 14.66 -1.00
CA ALA A 72 34.03 13.54 -0.90
C ALA A 72 34.23 13.01 0.54
N ALA A 73 33.90 13.79 1.57
CA ALA A 73 34.01 13.37 2.96
C ALA A 73 32.87 12.42 3.40
N SER A 74 31.81 12.29 2.59
CA SER A 74 30.63 11.48 2.92
C SER A 74 30.87 9.97 2.92
N GLY A 75 31.91 9.48 2.24
CA GLY A 75 32.13 8.05 2.02
C GLY A 75 31.10 7.38 1.11
N ASP A 76 30.27 8.16 0.42
CA ASP A 76 29.23 7.66 -0.48
C ASP A 76 29.84 7.10 -1.79
N GLN A 77 29.55 5.83 -2.09
CA GLN A 77 30.16 5.11 -3.22
C GLN A 77 29.24 4.97 -4.44
N LEU A 78 27.96 5.32 -4.32
CA LEU A 78 27.01 5.21 -5.44
C LEU A 78 27.06 6.47 -6.31
N PRO A 79 26.93 6.35 -7.64
CA PRO A 79 26.87 7.51 -8.51
C PRO A 79 25.62 8.35 -8.22
N ALA A 80 25.68 9.63 -8.53
CA ALA A 80 24.49 10.47 -8.54
C ALA A 80 23.49 10.00 -9.60
N PHE A 81 22.22 10.23 -9.33
CA PHE A 81 21.09 9.83 -10.16
C PHE A 81 21.12 8.36 -10.54
N ALA A 82 21.52 7.50 -9.59
CA ALA A 82 21.57 6.07 -9.81
C ALA A 82 20.19 5.54 -10.28
N LEU A 83 20.21 4.81 -11.39
CA LEU A 83 19.04 4.15 -11.97
C LEU A 83 19.15 2.64 -11.82
N ASN A 84 17.99 1.99 -11.73
CA ASN A 84 17.92 0.54 -11.86
C ASN A 84 18.13 0.14 -13.34
N GLU A 85 19.35 -0.27 -13.68
CA GLU A 85 19.66 -0.87 -14.96
C GLU A 85 20.10 -2.32 -14.72
N PRO A 86 19.14 -3.24 -14.52
CA PRO A 86 19.46 -4.64 -14.34
C PRO A 86 20.11 -5.16 -15.62
N SER A 87 21.42 -5.37 -15.57
CA SER A 87 22.18 -6.04 -16.61
C SER A 87 22.66 -7.37 -16.09
N VAL A 88 22.93 -8.31 -16.98
CA VAL A 88 23.60 -9.56 -16.62
C VAL A 88 24.82 -9.70 -17.49
N THR A 89 25.93 -10.10 -16.89
CA THR A 89 27.13 -10.51 -17.60
C THR A 89 27.42 -11.96 -17.25
N VAL A 90 27.62 -12.82 -18.25
CA VAL A 90 28.00 -14.23 -18.04
C VAL A 90 29.33 -14.50 -18.73
N THR A 91 30.28 -15.05 -17.97
CA THR A 91 31.61 -15.42 -18.45
C THR A 91 31.90 -16.88 -18.14
N LEU A 92 32.80 -17.51 -18.90
CA LEU A 92 33.24 -18.88 -18.66
C LEU A 92 34.71 -18.84 -18.23
N ASP A 93 34.98 -19.24 -16.98
CA ASP A 93 36.32 -19.22 -16.38
C ASP A 93 36.65 -20.62 -15.85
N GLU A 94 37.77 -21.19 -16.29
CA GLU A 94 38.20 -22.55 -15.97
C GLU A 94 37.08 -23.62 -16.08
N GLY A 95 36.23 -23.49 -17.11
CA GLY A 95 35.10 -24.41 -17.35
C GLY A 95 33.88 -24.18 -16.46
N THR A 96 33.90 -23.17 -15.59
CA THR A 96 32.78 -22.77 -14.73
C THR A 96 32.16 -21.46 -15.20
N PHE A 97 30.84 -21.43 -15.35
CA PHE A 97 30.12 -20.19 -15.68
C PHE A 97 30.02 -19.29 -14.46
N GLN A 98 30.62 -18.11 -14.58
CA GLN A 98 30.47 -17.01 -13.64
C GLN A 98 29.47 -16.01 -14.20
N GLY A 99 28.85 -15.24 -13.31
CA GLY A 99 28.06 -14.11 -13.76
C GLY A 99 28.07 -12.97 -12.77
N THR A 100 27.69 -11.81 -13.26
CA THR A 100 27.41 -10.63 -12.45
C THR A 100 26.07 -10.08 -12.89
N VAL A 101 25.27 -9.60 -11.95
CA VAL A 101 24.08 -8.82 -12.25
C VAL A 101 24.40 -7.37 -11.93
N GLY A 102 24.51 -6.54 -12.96
CA GLY A 102 24.69 -5.10 -12.82
C GLY A 102 23.48 -4.51 -12.12
N ARG A 103 23.74 -3.61 -11.17
CA ARG A 103 22.76 -3.20 -10.16
C ARG A 103 22.27 -1.78 -10.36
N ASN A 104 23.19 -0.90 -10.72
CA ASN A 104 22.95 0.54 -10.86
C ASN A 104 23.81 1.09 -12.00
N GLY A 105 23.18 1.83 -12.91
CA GLY A 105 23.87 2.65 -13.89
C GLY A 105 23.81 4.13 -13.48
N PRO A 106 24.80 4.96 -13.85
CA PRO A 106 24.59 6.40 -13.82
C PRO A 106 23.50 6.75 -14.85
N ALA A 107 22.60 7.68 -14.52
CA ALA A 107 21.68 8.21 -15.52
C ALA A 107 22.46 8.88 -16.66
N ALA A 108 21.95 8.74 -17.89
CA ALA A 108 22.50 9.45 -19.03
C ALA A 108 22.26 10.96 -18.84
N ALA A 109 23.31 11.78 -18.92
CA ALA A 109 23.17 13.23 -18.84
C ALA A 109 22.59 13.80 -20.15
N PRO A 110 21.75 14.86 -20.09
CA PRO A 110 21.26 15.56 -18.90
C PRO A 110 20.08 14.86 -18.21
N VAL A 111 20.04 14.90 -16.87
CA VAL A 111 18.96 14.32 -16.06
C VAL A 111 17.83 15.32 -15.87
N THR A 112 16.59 14.87 -16.08
CA THR A 112 15.37 15.65 -15.76
C THR A 112 14.92 15.35 -14.34
N LEU A 113 14.56 16.38 -13.58
CA LEU A 113 14.09 16.25 -12.20
C LEU A 113 12.62 16.56 -12.07
N THR A 114 11.92 15.72 -11.30
CA THR A 114 10.59 16.00 -10.78
C THR A 114 10.73 16.62 -9.40
N TRP A 115 10.19 17.82 -9.20
CA TRP A 115 10.17 18.54 -7.92
C TRP A 115 8.81 18.41 -7.23
N SER A 116 8.81 18.38 -5.89
CA SER A 116 7.58 18.59 -5.12
C SER A 116 7.08 20.03 -5.29
N ASN A 117 5.80 20.26 -5.03
CA ASN A 117 5.16 21.59 -5.08
C ASN A 117 5.92 22.62 -4.23
N ASP A 118 6.33 22.23 -3.02
CA ASP A 118 7.09 23.08 -2.08
C ASP A 118 8.61 23.03 -2.27
N ARG A 119 9.10 22.32 -3.30
CA ARG A 119 10.51 22.11 -3.65
C ARG A 119 11.39 21.52 -2.55
N THR A 120 10.79 20.94 -1.51
CA THR A 120 11.54 20.29 -0.42
C THR A 120 11.99 18.87 -0.77
N ILE A 121 11.52 18.33 -1.90
CA ILE A 121 11.92 17.05 -2.49
C ILE A 121 12.15 17.21 -4.00
N ALA A 122 13.15 16.51 -4.52
CA ALA A 122 13.36 16.30 -5.95
C ALA A 122 13.70 14.83 -6.24
N MET A 123 13.42 14.34 -7.44
CA MET A 123 13.74 12.98 -7.84
C MET A 123 14.05 12.94 -9.33
N ASN A 124 14.94 12.05 -9.77
CA ASN A 124 15.09 11.77 -11.19
C ASN A 124 13.73 11.35 -11.77
N SER A 125 13.29 12.03 -12.84
CA SER A 125 12.00 11.76 -13.50
C SER A 125 12.00 10.43 -14.27
N GLU A 126 13.17 9.86 -14.53
CA GLU A 126 13.31 8.56 -15.17
C GLU A 126 12.82 7.42 -14.27
N PHE A 127 12.33 6.37 -14.92
CA PHE A 127 11.84 5.19 -14.22
C PHE A 127 13.00 4.43 -13.57
N GLY A 128 12.78 3.94 -12.35
CA GLY A 128 13.78 3.12 -11.65
C GLY A 128 14.79 3.92 -10.81
N ALA A 129 14.50 5.17 -10.45
CA ALA A 129 15.32 5.98 -9.56
C ALA A 129 15.65 5.23 -8.25
N LYS A 130 16.94 5.18 -7.89
CA LYS A 130 17.46 4.56 -6.64
C LYS A 130 17.65 5.53 -5.50
N GLU A 131 17.39 6.80 -5.78
CA GLU A 131 17.55 7.89 -4.84
C GLU A 131 16.53 8.97 -5.14
N PHE A 132 16.27 9.77 -4.11
CA PHE A 132 15.64 11.07 -4.26
C PHE A 132 16.49 12.08 -3.49
N TYR A 133 16.18 13.36 -3.62
CA TYR A 133 16.83 14.44 -2.91
C TYR A 133 15.80 15.09 -2.02
N ALA A 134 16.16 15.41 -0.78
CA ALA A 134 15.25 16.09 0.13
C ALA A 134 16.00 16.99 1.10
N VAL A 135 15.31 18.00 1.63
CA VAL A 135 15.84 18.79 2.73
C VAL A 135 16.02 17.94 4.00
N PRO A 136 17.01 18.22 4.85
CA PRO A 136 17.26 17.42 6.05
C PRO A 136 16.05 17.25 6.99
N ALA A 137 15.18 18.26 7.06
CA ALA A 137 13.97 18.21 7.88
C ALA A 137 12.98 17.11 7.44
N VAL A 138 12.81 16.92 6.12
CA VAL A 138 11.98 15.85 5.55
C VAL A 138 12.55 14.49 5.92
N VAL A 139 13.87 14.28 5.76
CA VAL A 139 14.54 13.02 6.09
C VAL A 139 14.37 12.68 7.58
N ALA A 140 14.54 13.67 8.46
CA ALA A 140 14.38 13.50 9.89
C ALA A 140 12.92 13.16 10.28
N ALA A 141 11.93 13.84 9.67
CA ALA A 141 10.52 13.55 9.90
C ALA A 141 10.12 12.16 9.42
N ALA A 142 10.54 11.81 8.20
CA ALA A 142 10.31 10.50 7.62
C ALA A 142 10.89 9.37 8.48
N ASN A 143 12.13 9.51 8.95
CA ASN A 143 12.76 8.51 9.82
C ASN A 143 12.05 8.32 11.16
N ARG A 144 11.50 9.40 11.75
CA ARG A 144 10.67 9.27 12.95
C ARG A 144 9.41 8.45 12.67
N SER A 145 8.68 8.80 11.61
CA SER A 145 7.45 8.08 11.24
C SER A 145 7.71 6.61 10.87
N LEU A 146 8.80 6.32 10.14
CA LEU A 146 9.21 4.95 9.82
C LEU A 146 9.57 4.16 11.08
N ALA A 147 10.24 4.78 12.06
CA ALA A 147 10.54 4.14 13.34
C ALA A 147 9.26 3.87 14.14
N ASP A 148 8.33 4.83 14.19
CA ASP A 148 7.04 4.68 14.87
C ASP A 148 6.18 3.56 14.24
N ALA A 149 6.26 3.40 12.92
CA ALA A 149 5.62 2.31 12.19
C ALA A 149 6.33 0.95 12.35
N GLY A 150 7.49 0.88 13.02
CA GLY A 150 8.27 -0.35 13.14
C GLY A 150 8.90 -0.80 11.82
N SER A 151 9.16 0.13 10.90
CA SER A 151 9.77 -0.15 9.60
C SER A 151 11.15 -0.79 9.76
N TYR A 152 11.49 -1.75 8.89
CA TYR A 152 12.84 -2.32 8.82
C TYR A 152 13.84 -1.43 8.06
N ILE A 153 13.38 -0.31 7.50
CA ILE A 153 14.19 0.62 6.72
C ILE A 153 14.23 1.99 7.40
N ARG A 154 15.35 2.68 7.19
CA ARG A 154 15.55 4.10 7.46
C ARG A 154 16.04 4.78 6.18
N LEU A 155 15.92 6.09 6.12
CA LEU A 155 16.48 6.92 5.07
C LEU A 155 17.86 7.41 5.51
N ALA A 156 18.86 7.22 4.65
CA ALA A 156 20.21 7.72 4.81
C ALA A 156 20.45 8.90 3.88
N SER A 157 21.05 9.96 4.39
CA SER A 157 21.62 11.01 3.56
C SER A 157 22.97 10.54 2.98
N GLY A 158 23.22 10.80 1.71
CA GLY A 158 24.49 10.51 1.04
C GLY A 158 25.32 11.76 0.76
N GLY A 159 26.34 11.61 -0.09
CA GLY A 159 27.33 12.65 -0.37
C GLY A 159 26.91 13.70 -1.38
N TYR A 160 25.85 13.44 -2.15
CA TYR A 160 25.39 14.34 -3.19
C TYR A 160 24.36 15.33 -2.67
N SER A 161 24.34 16.51 -3.27
CA SER A 161 23.33 17.53 -2.96
C SER A 161 22.91 18.31 -4.20
N LEU A 162 21.68 18.82 -4.13
CA LEU A 162 21.10 19.74 -5.09
C LEU A 162 20.76 21.05 -4.37
N THR A 163 20.71 22.15 -5.11
CA THR A 163 20.16 23.41 -4.61
C THR A 163 18.87 23.68 -5.40
N SER A 164 17.76 23.83 -4.69
CA SER A 164 16.49 24.23 -5.30
C SER A 164 16.59 25.65 -5.88
N THR A 165 15.64 26.03 -6.71
CA THR A 165 15.53 27.40 -7.22
C THR A 165 15.27 28.43 -6.12
N ASP A 166 14.78 28.01 -4.95
CA ASP A 166 14.60 28.86 -3.76
C ASP A 166 15.85 28.93 -2.86
N GLY A 167 16.96 28.30 -3.28
CA GLY A 167 18.23 28.29 -2.56
C GLY A 167 18.33 27.24 -1.45
N GLU A 168 17.30 26.42 -1.23
CA GLU A 168 17.37 25.32 -0.27
C GLU A 168 18.30 24.21 -0.75
N ARG A 169 19.13 23.68 0.18
CA ARG A 169 20.01 22.54 -0.07
C ARG A 169 19.27 21.23 0.21
N LEU A 170 19.11 20.40 -0.82
CA LEU A 170 18.58 19.05 -0.73
C LEU A 170 19.75 18.06 -0.73
N VAL A 171 19.74 17.09 0.18
CA VAL A 171 20.73 16.01 0.23
C VAL A 171 20.17 14.77 -0.48
N VAL A 172 21.02 13.99 -1.13
CA VAL A 172 20.62 12.70 -1.69
C VAL A 172 20.17 11.78 -0.56
N VAL A 173 19.12 11.01 -0.82
CA VAL A 173 18.44 10.14 0.13
C VAL A 173 18.31 8.75 -0.46
N ARG A 174 18.75 7.74 0.30
CA ARG A 174 18.68 6.34 -0.08
C ARG A 174 18.14 5.49 1.07
N PRO A 175 17.52 4.33 0.80
CA PRO A 175 17.08 3.46 1.86
C PRO A 175 18.31 2.76 2.47
N ARG A 176 18.31 2.64 3.80
CA ARG A 176 19.27 1.82 4.55
C ARG A 176 18.53 0.93 5.52
N ARG A 177 19.18 -0.13 5.96
CA ARG A 177 18.69 -0.96 7.06
C ARG A 177 18.54 -0.14 8.34
N ALA A 178 17.45 -0.37 9.07
CA ALA A 178 17.30 0.06 10.46
C ALA A 178 18.28 -0.72 11.34
N THR A 179 19.31 -0.06 11.89
CA THR A 179 20.38 -0.69 12.69
C THR A 179 19.98 -0.96 14.14
N ASP A 180 18.85 -0.40 14.56
CA ASP A 180 18.21 -0.57 15.86
C ASP A 180 17.43 -1.89 15.99
N LEU A 181 17.50 -2.78 15.00
CA LEU A 181 16.77 -4.05 14.97
C LEU A 181 17.75 -5.24 14.95
N ASP A 182 17.42 -6.30 15.71
CA ASP A 182 18.25 -7.50 15.91
C ASP A 182 18.74 -8.17 14.62
N ASP A 183 19.86 -8.92 14.68
CA ASP A 183 20.45 -9.64 13.55
C ASP A 183 19.50 -10.66 12.87
N VAL A 184 18.43 -11.11 13.53
CA VAL A 184 17.35 -11.91 12.91
C VAL A 184 16.62 -11.13 11.79
N VAL A 185 16.71 -9.80 11.81
CA VAL A 185 16.23 -8.91 10.75
C VAL A 185 17.16 -8.92 9.53
N LEU A 186 18.42 -9.33 9.65
CA LEU A 186 19.36 -9.47 8.52
C LEU A 186 18.80 -10.43 7.45
N THR A 187 18.29 -11.59 7.87
CA THR A 187 17.63 -12.55 6.97
C THR A 187 16.37 -11.96 6.33
N ARG A 188 15.66 -11.06 7.03
CA ARG A 188 14.42 -10.43 6.54
C ARG A 188 14.65 -9.23 5.61
N PHE A 189 15.75 -8.49 5.78
CA PHE A 189 16.18 -7.44 4.86
C PHE A 189 16.63 -8.05 3.53
N MET A 190 17.33 -9.19 3.57
CA MET A 190 17.61 -10.03 2.40
C MET A 190 16.34 -10.57 1.73
N HIS A 191 15.16 -10.43 2.33
CA HIS A 191 13.89 -10.77 1.69
C HIS A 191 13.22 -9.57 1.00
N LEU A 192 13.85 -8.39 0.86
CA LEU A 192 13.48 -7.47 -0.23
C LEU A 192 13.65 -8.15 -1.61
N VAL A 193 14.29 -9.33 -1.63
CA VAL A 193 14.34 -10.34 -2.70
C VAL A 193 12.98 -11.02 -2.99
N GLN A 194 11.94 -10.75 -2.22
CA GLN A 194 10.63 -11.36 -2.44
C GLN A 194 9.93 -10.85 -3.71
N HIS A 195 9.24 -11.76 -4.41
CA HIS A 195 8.59 -11.50 -5.69
C HIS A 195 7.36 -10.59 -5.59
N GLU A 196 6.70 -10.53 -4.43
CA GLU A 196 5.43 -9.82 -4.31
C GLU A 196 5.63 -8.42 -3.71
N CYS A 197 5.10 -7.39 -4.39
CA CYS A 197 5.11 -6.00 -3.91
C CYS A 197 4.50 -5.83 -2.52
N VAL A 198 3.54 -6.69 -2.14
CA VAL A 198 2.92 -6.68 -0.81
C VAL A 198 3.91 -7.00 0.31
N GLU A 199 4.83 -7.95 0.11
CA GLU A 199 5.77 -8.35 1.18
C GLU A 199 6.82 -7.27 1.42
N VAL A 200 7.24 -6.58 0.36
CA VAL A 200 8.10 -5.38 0.48
C VAL A 200 7.36 -4.28 1.21
N ALA A 201 6.13 -3.96 0.81
CA ALA A 201 5.34 -2.92 1.48
C ALA A 201 5.10 -3.26 2.97
N GLN A 202 4.81 -4.51 3.31
CA GLN A 202 4.64 -4.97 4.69
C GLN A 202 5.90 -4.74 5.55
N LYS A 203 7.10 -4.91 4.98
CA LYS A 203 8.35 -4.63 5.69
C LYS A 203 8.59 -3.15 5.91
N LEU A 204 8.25 -2.34 4.91
CA LEU A 204 8.41 -0.89 4.97
C LEU A 204 7.42 -0.25 5.95
N THR A 205 6.25 -0.87 6.12
CA THR A 205 5.19 -0.45 7.03
C THR A 205 5.20 -1.20 8.38
N GLY A 206 6.18 -2.08 8.59
CA GLY A 206 6.43 -2.77 9.86
C GLY A 206 5.51 -3.94 10.22
N GLY A 207 4.65 -4.41 9.30
CA GLY A 207 3.67 -5.44 9.60
C GLY A 207 2.76 -5.84 8.42
N PRO A 208 1.78 -6.73 8.65
CA PRO A 208 0.82 -7.11 7.62
C PRO A 208 -0.14 -5.94 7.28
N LEU A 209 -0.26 -5.64 5.98
CA LEU A 209 -1.22 -4.68 5.44
C LEU A 209 -2.61 -5.32 5.37
N GLY A 210 -3.40 -5.09 6.42
CA GLY A 210 -4.75 -5.65 6.56
C GLY A 210 -5.85 -4.60 6.70
N HIS A 211 -5.49 -3.32 6.83
CA HIS A 211 -6.45 -2.24 7.04
C HIS A 211 -6.39 -1.24 5.89
N ALA A 212 -7.55 -0.80 5.40
CA ALA A 212 -7.64 0.41 4.59
C ALA A 212 -7.70 1.63 5.50
N VAL A 213 -7.15 2.76 5.04
CA VAL A 213 -7.26 4.07 5.66
C VAL A 213 -7.93 5.03 4.68
N PHE A 214 -9.03 5.62 5.12
CA PHE A 214 -9.84 6.59 4.38
C PHE A 214 -9.53 7.99 4.92
N ARG A 215 -9.25 8.93 4.02
CA ARG A 215 -8.91 10.32 4.38
C ARG A 215 -9.65 11.28 3.47
N GLY A 216 -10.66 11.94 4.02
CA GLY A 216 -11.41 12.96 3.31
C GLY A 216 -10.61 14.27 3.17
N PRO A 217 -11.24 15.33 2.67
CA PRO A 217 -10.61 16.64 2.49
C PRO A 217 -10.08 17.28 3.78
N ASP A 218 -10.60 16.88 4.94
CA ASP A 218 -10.14 17.30 6.27
C ASP A 218 -8.82 16.63 6.71
N GLY A 219 -8.36 15.63 5.96
CA GLY A 219 -7.15 14.87 6.21
C GLY A 219 -7.23 13.92 7.42
N GLN A 220 -8.40 13.79 8.08
CA GLN A 220 -8.57 12.87 9.20
C GLN A 220 -8.68 11.43 8.68
N GLY A 221 -7.87 10.54 9.27
CA GLY A 221 -7.82 9.14 8.87
C GLY A 221 -8.82 8.29 9.64
N VAL A 222 -9.62 7.51 8.93
CA VAL A 222 -10.43 6.44 9.52
C VAL A 222 -10.00 5.13 8.90
N SER A 223 -9.70 4.12 9.71
CA SER A 223 -9.29 2.81 9.22
C SER A 223 -10.32 1.72 9.46
N SER A 224 -10.27 0.69 8.62
CA SER A 224 -11.09 -0.50 8.74
C SER A 224 -10.35 -1.73 8.24
N ASP A 225 -10.59 -2.88 8.88
CA ASP A 225 -10.07 -4.18 8.45
C ASP A 225 -10.67 -4.54 7.07
N ILE A 226 -9.80 -4.76 6.09
CA ILE A 226 -10.19 -5.19 4.73
C ILE A 226 -9.86 -6.67 4.48
N GLY A 227 -9.37 -7.35 5.52
CA GLY A 227 -8.85 -8.71 5.47
C GLY A 227 -7.50 -8.80 4.75
N PRO A 228 -6.93 -10.00 4.68
CA PRO A 228 -5.66 -10.24 4.00
C PRO A 228 -5.72 -9.78 2.54
N LYS A 229 -4.76 -8.92 2.15
CA LYS A 229 -4.65 -8.38 0.78
C LYS A 229 -5.93 -7.68 0.27
N GLY A 230 -6.80 -7.18 1.17
CA GLY A 230 -8.02 -6.45 0.81
C GLY A 230 -9.14 -7.28 0.18
N VAL A 231 -8.98 -8.60 0.10
CA VAL A 231 -9.87 -9.51 -0.67
C VAL A 231 -11.31 -9.49 -0.16
N THR A 232 -11.54 -9.14 1.10
CA THR A 232 -12.89 -9.17 1.69
C THR A 232 -13.54 -7.79 1.77
N GLY A 233 -12.81 -6.77 2.23
CA GLY A 233 -13.40 -5.46 2.51
C GLY A 233 -13.57 -4.59 1.28
N LEU A 234 -12.64 -4.63 0.31
CA LEU A 234 -12.69 -3.73 -0.84
C LEU A 234 -13.82 -4.04 -1.83
N PRO A 235 -14.17 -5.32 -2.13
CA PRO A 235 -15.35 -5.62 -2.94
C PRO A 235 -16.66 -5.12 -2.31
N ARG A 236 -16.77 -5.15 -0.97
CA ARG A 236 -17.94 -4.61 -0.25
C ARG A 236 -18.03 -3.09 -0.37
N LEU A 237 -16.89 -2.41 -0.22
CA LEU A 237 -16.80 -0.96 -0.44
C LEU A 237 -17.16 -0.58 -1.88
N ALA A 238 -16.67 -1.34 -2.88
CA ALA A 238 -17.00 -1.12 -4.30
C ALA A 238 -18.51 -1.22 -4.57
N GLY A 239 -19.19 -2.22 -3.98
CA GLY A 239 -20.64 -2.33 -4.04
C GLY A 239 -21.36 -1.15 -3.37
N ALA A 240 -20.86 -0.66 -2.23
CA ALA A 240 -21.44 0.50 -1.55
C ALA A 240 -21.27 1.81 -2.33
N LEU A 241 -20.09 2.02 -2.92
CA LEU A 241 -19.79 3.16 -3.80
C LEU A 241 -20.67 3.21 -5.05
N SER A 242 -21.13 2.05 -5.51
CA SER A 242 -22.01 1.93 -6.69
C SER A 242 -23.50 1.95 -6.34
N SER A 243 -23.83 2.13 -5.06
CA SER A 243 -25.22 2.13 -4.60
C SER A 243 -25.89 3.48 -4.81
N ALA A 244 -27.22 3.54 -4.62
CA ALA A 244 -27.98 4.79 -4.67
C ALA A 244 -27.58 5.81 -3.59
N ARG A 245 -26.83 5.40 -2.57
CA ARG A 245 -26.33 6.24 -1.47
C ARG A 245 -24.87 5.87 -1.20
N PRO A 246 -23.93 6.32 -2.06
CA PRO A 246 -22.52 6.06 -1.83
C PRO A 246 -22.04 6.70 -0.52
N PRO A 247 -21.00 6.15 0.13
CA PRO A 247 -20.45 6.73 1.35
C PRO A 247 -19.98 8.18 1.09
N GLY A 248 -20.42 9.11 1.93
CA GLY A 248 -20.10 10.53 1.78
C GLY A 248 -18.97 11.02 2.68
N ASN A 249 -18.37 10.15 3.49
CA ASN A 249 -17.27 10.48 4.40
C ASN A 249 -16.43 9.24 4.77
N PRO A 250 -15.21 9.43 5.31
CA PRO A 250 -14.30 8.34 5.66
C PRO A 250 -14.89 7.29 6.61
N ARG A 251 -15.75 7.71 7.55
CA ARG A 251 -16.39 6.83 8.53
C ARG A 251 -17.41 5.90 7.87
N GLU A 252 -18.19 6.41 6.91
CA GLU A 252 -19.11 5.60 6.12
C GLU A 252 -18.38 4.61 5.21
N ALA A 253 -17.28 5.02 4.58
CA ALA A 253 -16.44 4.13 3.79
C ALA A 253 -15.86 2.99 4.64
N ALA A 254 -15.36 3.31 5.83
CA ALA A 254 -14.90 2.31 6.80
C ALA A 254 -16.01 1.31 7.16
N ARG A 255 -17.24 1.78 7.47
CA ARG A 255 -18.38 0.88 7.73
C ARG A 255 -18.73 0.02 6.52
N ALA A 256 -18.65 0.56 5.32
CA ALA A 256 -19.00 -0.15 4.09
C ALA A 256 -18.11 -1.38 3.84
N THR A 257 -16.82 -1.32 4.21
CA THR A 257 -15.91 -2.49 4.15
C THR A 257 -16.35 -3.66 5.05
N GLN A 258 -17.11 -3.36 6.11
CA GLN A 258 -17.60 -4.33 7.09
C GLN A 258 -19.03 -4.81 6.82
N SER A 259 -19.65 -4.38 5.72
CA SER A 259 -21.03 -4.74 5.42
C SER A 259 -21.18 -6.26 5.17
N ALA A 260 -22.34 -6.80 5.56
CA ALA A 260 -22.55 -8.26 5.58
C ALA A 260 -22.62 -8.90 4.19
N ASP A 261 -22.90 -8.13 3.13
CA ASP A 261 -23.08 -8.69 1.80
C ASP A 261 -22.58 -7.72 0.72
N PRO A 262 -21.56 -8.07 -0.08
CA PRO A 262 -21.31 -7.32 -1.30
C PRO A 262 -22.54 -7.43 -2.21
N GLN A 263 -22.90 -6.35 -2.90
CA GLN A 263 -23.83 -6.47 -4.03
C GLN A 263 -23.33 -7.57 -4.98
N ARG A 264 -24.24 -8.31 -5.63
CA ARG A 264 -23.87 -9.28 -6.68
C ARG A 264 -23.00 -8.57 -7.73
N ALA A 265 -21.85 -9.16 -8.06
CA ALA A 265 -20.87 -8.62 -9.01
C ALA A 265 -20.40 -7.16 -8.74
N PRO A 266 -19.74 -6.88 -7.60
CA PRO A 266 -19.35 -5.51 -7.23
C PRO A 266 -18.40 -4.86 -8.26
N GLY A 267 -17.57 -5.64 -8.96
CA GLY A 267 -16.70 -5.12 -10.01
C GLY A 267 -17.43 -4.61 -11.26
N GLU A 268 -18.58 -5.19 -11.61
CA GLU A 268 -19.39 -4.72 -12.74
C GLU A 268 -20.03 -3.36 -12.41
N ALA A 269 -20.75 -3.28 -11.29
CA ALA A 269 -21.41 -2.04 -10.87
C ALA A 269 -20.42 -0.89 -10.65
N TYR A 270 -19.29 -1.17 -9.99
CA TYR A 270 -18.24 -0.19 -9.74
C TYR A 270 -17.51 0.21 -11.02
N GLY A 271 -17.11 -0.78 -11.83
CA GLY A 271 -16.40 -0.55 -13.08
C GLY A 271 -17.18 0.35 -14.04
N THR A 272 -18.49 0.10 -14.21
CA THR A 272 -19.35 0.93 -15.06
C THR A 272 -19.55 2.35 -14.50
N SER A 273 -19.44 2.54 -13.18
CA SER A 273 -19.68 3.83 -12.53
C SER A 273 -18.43 4.72 -12.43
N LEU A 274 -17.22 4.20 -12.67
CA LEU A 274 -15.93 4.89 -12.44
C LEU A 274 -15.77 6.28 -13.09
N PHE A 275 -16.58 6.60 -14.10
CA PHE A 275 -16.54 7.92 -14.75
C PHE A 275 -17.77 8.79 -14.47
N HIS A 276 -18.67 8.35 -13.61
CA HIS A 276 -19.81 9.14 -13.17
C HIS A 276 -19.36 10.20 -12.16
N GLN A 277 -19.99 11.37 -12.18
CA GLN A 277 -19.59 12.47 -11.31
C GLN A 277 -19.88 12.16 -9.84
N GLU A 278 -21.01 11.50 -9.57
CA GLU A 278 -21.45 11.15 -8.21
C GLU A 278 -20.43 10.22 -7.52
N LEU A 279 -19.85 9.28 -8.27
CA LEU A 279 -18.81 8.40 -7.74
C LEU A 279 -17.52 9.17 -7.49
N ARG A 280 -17.08 10.06 -8.41
CA ARG A 280 -15.90 10.91 -8.18
C ARG A 280 -16.05 11.78 -6.93
N ASP A 281 -17.23 12.37 -6.71
CA ASP A 281 -17.50 13.19 -5.53
C ASP A 281 -17.39 12.35 -4.25
N SER A 282 -17.90 11.12 -4.27
CA SER A 282 -17.74 10.17 -3.15
C SER A 282 -16.28 9.77 -2.93
N GLU A 283 -15.55 9.43 -3.99
CA GLU A 283 -14.13 9.08 -3.92
C GLU A 283 -13.28 10.21 -3.33
N TYR A 284 -13.55 11.47 -3.73
CA TYR A 284 -12.93 12.65 -3.13
C TYR A 284 -13.28 12.80 -1.65
N ALA A 285 -14.56 12.66 -1.31
CA ALA A 285 -15.04 12.82 0.06
C ALA A 285 -14.44 11.77 1.02
N VAL A 286 -14.11 10.58 0.53
CA VAL A 286 -13.60 9.48 1.36
C VAL A 286 -12.09 9.20 1.19
N GLY A 287 -11.43 9.80 0.19
CA GLY A 287 -10.00 9.62 -0.07
C GLY A 287 -9.66 8.32 -0.76
N LEU A 288 -10.26 8.06 -1.92
CA LEU A 288 -10.04 6.87 -2.75
C LEU A 288 -9.46 7.24 -4.11
N ASN A 289 -8.97 6.23 -4.83
CA ASN A 289 -8.50 6.34 -6.21
C ASN A 289 -7.46 7.45 -6.37
N GLU A 290 -7.71 8.44 -7.22
CA GLU A 290 -6.79 9.57 -7.43
C GLU A 290 -6.58 10.36 -6.13
N HIS A 291 -7.53 10.33 -5.20
CA HIS A 291 -7.49 11.01 -3.90
C HIS A 291 -6.97 10.14 -2.74
N ALA A 292 -6.59 8.89 -3.01
CA ALA A 292 -6.00 8.04 -1.98
C ALA A 292 -4.68 8.63 -1.49
N ARG A 293 -4.57 8.83 -0.18
CA ARG A 293 -3.39 9.44 0.46
C ARG A 293 -2.94 8.60 1.64
N ALA A 294 -1.78 7.96 1.49
CA ALA A 294 -1.09 7.27 2.58
C ALA A 294 -0.32 8.29 3.46
N ARG A 295 0.34 7.85 4.52
CA ARG A 295 1.33 8.62 5.29
C ARG A 295 2.66 7.88 5.27
N VAL A 296 3.74 8.52 5.69
CA VAL A 296 5.01 7.79 5.92
C VAL A 296 4.78 6.63 6.89
N GLY A 297 5.16 5.41 6.50
CA GLY A 297 4.89 4.18 7.25
C GLY A 297 3.60 3.47 6.89
N GLU A 298 2.82 4.00 5.95
CA GLU A 298 1.66 3.35 5.32
C GLU A 298 1.98 2.99 3.85
N ALA A 299 1.03 2.37 3.15
CA ALA A 299 1.17 2.04 1.74
C ALA A 299 -0.02 2.51 0.91
N LEU A 300 0.20 2.77 -0.37
CA LEU A 300 -0.85 2.88 -1.38
C LEU A 300 -1.07 1.50 -1.97
N THR A 301 -2.33 1.14 -2.17
CA THR A 301 -2.73 -0.17 -2.69
C THR A 301 -3.76 -0.01 -3.78
N THR A 302 -3.45 -0.46 -4.98
CA THR A 302 -4.42 -0.58 -6.08
C THR A 302 -4.81 -2.04 -6.21
N GLN A 303 -6.10 -2.35 -6.09
CA GLN A 303 -6.62 -3.71 -6.21
C GLN A 303 -7.60 -3.81 -7.38
N THR A 304 -7.56 -4.95 -8.06
CA THR A 304 -8.59 -5.34 -9.01
C THR A 304 -9.87 -5.70 -8.26
N ILE A 305 -10.99 -5.04 -8.58
CA ILE A 305 -12.30 -5.44 -8.09
C ILE A 305 -12.91 -6.43 -9.10
N GLY A 306 -12.95 -7.70 -8.68
CA GLY A 306 -13.45 -8.80 -9.51
C GLY A 306 -14.94 -8.66 -9.83
N SER A 307 -15.30 -9.07 -11.05
CA SER A 307 -16.68 -9.30 -11.48
C SER A 307 -17.01 -10.79 -11.44
N GLU A 308 -18.27 -11.14 -11.25
CA GLU A 308 -18.72 -12.52 -11.39
C GLU A 308 -18.75 -12.92 -12.87
N PRO A 309 -18.17 -14.08 -13.26
CA PRO A 309 -18.34 -14.60 -14.61
C PRO A 309 -19.82 -14.87 -14.90
N ARG A 310 -20.32 -14.41 -16.06
CA ARG A 310 -21.67 -14.71 -16.54
C ARG A 310 -21.67 -14.94 -18.05
N ALA A 311 -22.74 -15.52 -18.60
CA ALA A 311 -22.82 -15.82 -20.02
C ALA A 311 -22.50 -14.58 -20.87
N GLY A 312 -21.47 -14.66 -21.71
CA GLY A 312 -20.98 -13.57 -22.56
C GLY A 312 -19.96 -12.61 -21.92
N VAL A 313 -19.64 -12.76 -20.62
CA VAL A 313 -18.68 -11.91 -19.90
C VAL A 313 -17.57 -12.78 -19.29
N PRO A 314 -16.32 -12.70 -19.79
CA PRO A 314 -15.17 -13.38 -19.20
C PRO A 314 -14.91 -12.92 -17.76
N GLY A 315 -14.35 -13.80 -16.92
CA GLY A 315 -14.05 -13.48 -15.51
C GLY A 315 -12.98 -12.38 -15.32
N ASN A 316 -12.25 -12.02 -16.38
CA ASN A 316 -11.25 -10.96 -16.41
C ASN A 316 -11.71 -9.72 -17.20
N PHE A 317 -13.02 -9.53 -17.36
CA PHE A 317 -13.56 -8.36 -18.06
C PHE A 317 -13.37 -7.08 -17.25
N ASP A 318 -12.89 -6.03 -17.92
CA ASP A 318 -12.78 -4.70 -17.33
C ASP A 318 -13.99 -3.86 -17.70
N PHE A 319 -14.90 -3.66 -16.76
CA PHE A 319 -16.08 -2.84 -16.96
C PHE A 319 -15.76 -1.35 -17.00
N SER A 320 -14.66 -0.93 -16.38
CA SER A 320 -14.17 0.46 -16.47
C SER A 320 -13.60 0.81 -17.83
N ARG A 321 -13.25 -0.17 -18.67
CA ARG A 321 -12.70 0.07 -20.01
C ARG A 321 -13.46 -0.65 -21.11
N ASN A 322 -14.56 -1.31 -20.75
CA ASN A 322 -15.39 -2.13 -21.62
C ASN A 322 -14.57 -3.08 -22.52
N ARG A 323 -13.62 -3.80 -21.93
CA ARG A 323 -12.70 -4.68 -22.68
C ARG A 323 -12.18 -5.83 -21.84
N VAL A 324 -11.77 -6.90 -22.52
CA VAL A 324 -10.85 -7.90 -21.94
C VAL A 324 -9.43 -7.37 -22.16
N PRO A 325 -8.62 -7.16 -21.11
CA PRO A 325 -7.25 -6.68 -21.29
C PRO A 325 -6.41 -7.66 -22.12
N ALA A 326 -5.60 -7.12 -23.02
CA ALA A 326 -4.67 -7.89 -23.86
C ALA A 326 -3.45 -8.41 -23.07
N GLU A 327 -3.21 -7.87 -21.87
CA GLU A 327 -2.02 -8.11 -21.06
C GLU A 327 -2.36 -8.71 -19.69
N ARG A 328 -1.33 -9.22 -19.00
CA ARG A 328 -1.44 -9.70 -17.61
C ARG A 328 -1.92 -8.57 -16.69
N ILE A 329 -3.11 -8.76 -16.14
CA ILE A 329 -3.70 -7.89 -15.12
C ILE A 329 -3.05 -8.19 -13.77
N TRP A 330 -2.74 -7.13 -13.04
CA TRP A 330 -2.32 -7.21 -11.66
C TRP A 330 -3.56 -7.33 -10.77
N VAL A 331 -3.59 -8.37 -9.94
CA VAL A 331 -4.63 -8.52 -8.92
C VAL A 331 -4.50 -7.40 -7.87
N TYR A 332 -3.26 -7.02 -7.54
CA TYR A 332 -2.96 -5.93 -6.63
C TYR A 332 -1.57 -5.33 -6.93
N HIS A 333 -1.37 -4.07 -6.56
CA HIS A 333 -0.07 -3.42 -6.50
C HIS A 333 0.06 -2.59 -5.22
N TYR A 334 1.22 -2.66 -4.57
CA TYR A 334 1.51 -1.99 -3.31
C TYR A 334 2.74 -1.10 -3.43
N ALA A 335 2.67 0.09 -2.83
CA ALA A 335 3.78 1.02 -2.75
C ALA A 335 3.82 1.68 -1.37
N ALA A 336 4.85 1.41 -0.58
CA ALA A 336 4.95 2.00 0.77
C ALA A 336 5.46 3.43 0.69
N VAL A 337 4.80 4.36 1.38
CA VAL A 337 5.24 5.76 1.46
C VAL A 337 6.35 5.87 2.51
N VAL A 338 7.50 6.38 2.08
CA VAL A 338 8.71 6.49 2.91
C VAL A 338 9.09 7.93 3.23
N ALA A 339 8.61 8.91 2.45
CA ALA A 339 8.77 10.33 2.74
C ALA A 339 7.59 11.12 2.17
N GLU A 340 7.36 12.31 2.72
CA GLU A 340 6.40 13.29 2.23
C GLU A 340 7.11 14.64 2.15
N SER A 341 6.72 15.47 1.18
CA SER A 341 7.16 16.88 1.14
C SER A 341 6.76 17.61 2.42
N SER A 342 7.37 18.77 2.69
CA SER A 342 7.12 19.51 3.94
C SER A 342 5.68 20.02 4.05
N ASP A 343 5.04 20.36 2.92
CA ASP A 343 3.61 20.66 2.81
C ASP A 343 2.72 19.39 2.80
N GLY A 344 3.34 18.22 2.67
CA GLY A 344 2.70 16.91 2.54
C GLY A 344 2.00 16.66 1.20
N GLY A 345 2.09 17.57 0.24
CA GLY A 345 1.43 17.49 -1.06
C GLY A 345 1.95 16.35 -1.93
N ASP A 346 3.23 16.00 -1.80
CA ASP A 346 3.89 14.96 -2.58
C ASP A 346 4.37 13.81 -1.70
N GLN A 347 4.27 12.59 -2.22
CA GLN A 347 4.63 11.36 -1.53
C GLN A 347 5.73 10.62 -2.28
N ILE A 348 6.80 10.26 -1.59
CA ILE A 348 7.80 9.33 -2.10
C ILE A 348 7.45 7.93 -1.65
N THR A 349 7.22 7.05 -2.61
CA THR A 349 7.07 5.62 -2.36
C THR A 349 8.37 4.88 -2.62
N LEU A 350 8.57 3.78 -1.89
CA LEU A 350 9.55 2.76 -2.23
C LEU A 350 8.80 1.52 -2.73
N GLU A 351 9.05 1.17 -3.99
CA GLU A 351 8.35 0.13 -4.74
C GLU A 351 9.28 -1.00 -5.14
N ASN A 352 8.68 -2.15 -5.47
CA ASN A 352 9.38 -3.33 -6.00
C ASN A 352 9.01 -3.52 -7.47
N PHE A 353 9.96 -3.94 -8.31
CA PHE A 353 9.70 -4.26 -9.71
C PHE A 353 8.83 -5.51 -9.85
N ASN A 354 7.99 -5.55 -10.89
CA ASN A 354 7.46 -6.83 -11.33
C ASN A 354 8.60 -7.65 -11.91
N ARG A 355 8.98 -8.68 -11.17
CA ARG A 355 10.16 -9.46 -11.48
C ARG A 355 9.92 -10.41 -12.63
N ASN A 356 8.69 -10.71 -13.00
CA ASN A 356 8.44 -11.79 -13.96
C ASN A 356 8.96 -11.42 -15.35
N THR A 357 8.53 -10.30 -15.92
CA THR A 357 8.96 -9.88 -17.26
C THR A 357 10.44 -9.52 -17.29
N LEU A 358 10.94 -8.83 -16.26
CA LEU A 358 12.36 -8.49 -16.16
C LEU A 358 13.23 -9.74 -16.00
N MET A 359 12.85 -10.69 -15.14
CA MET A 359 13.61 -11.93 -14.96
C MET A 359 13.57 -12.79 -16.21
N GLU A 360 12.45 -12.83 -16.95
CA GLU A 360 12.38 -13.47 -18.27
C GLU A 360 13.32 -12.81 -19.29
N GLN A 361 13.51 -11.48 -19.23
CA GLN A 361 14.47 -10.77 -20.07
C GLN A 361 15.91 -11.07 -19.64
N LEU A 362 16.22 -10.94 -18.35
CA LEU A 362 17.55 -11.26 -17.79
C LEU A 362 17.94 -12.72 -18.03
N LEU A 363 17.00 -13.65 -17.92
CA LEU A 363 17.25 -15.07 -18.17
C LEU A 363 17.57 -15.34 -19.64
N ARG A 364 16.84 -14.72 -20.57
CA ARG A 364 17.14 -14.81 -22.01
C ARG A 364 18.51 -14.23 -22.34
N GLU A 365 18.82 -13.08 -21.75
CA GLU A 365 20.10 -12.41 -21.96
C GLU A 365 21.28 -13.19 -21.36
N ALA A 366 21.12 -13.71 -20.15
CA ALA A 366 22.11 -14.58 -19.51
C ALA A 366 22.36 -15.86 -20.33
N ALA A 367 21.31 -16.45 -20.92
CA ALA A 367 21.45 -17.63 -21.77
C ALA A 367 22.19 -17.32 -23.08
N ARG A 368 21.90 -16.17 -23.70
CA ARG A 368 22.63 -15.70 -24.88
C ARG A 368 24.12 -15.57 -24.56
N GLN A 369 24.46 -14.90 -23.47
CA GLN A 369 25.86 -14.70 -23.08
C GLN A 369 26.56 -15.98 -22.63
N ALA A 370 25.86 -16.91 -21.96
CA ALA A 370 26.40 -18.22 -21.64
C ALA A 370 26.78 -18.99 -22.91
N ALA A 371 25.93 -18.96 -23.95
CA ALA A 371 26.22 -19.59 -25.23
C ALA A 371 27.42 -18.93 -25.95
N GLU A 372 27.51 -17.60 -25.90
CA GLU A 372 28.64 -16.84 -26.47
C GLU A 372 29.96 -17.14 -25.74
N ALA A 373 29.97 -17.11 -24.41
CA ALA A 373 31.14 -17.47 -23.60
C ALA A 373 31.58 -18.92 -23.83
N TYR A 374 30.63 -19.84 -24.01
CA TYR A 374 30.93 -21.24 -24.35
C TYR A 374 31.59 -21.37 -25.72
N ALA A 375 31.01 -20.74 -26.74
CA ALA A 375 31.53 -20.79 -28.11
C ALA A 375 32.93 -20.16 -28.21
N ALA A 376 33.16 -19.07 -27.46
CA ALA A 376 34.48 -18.44 -27.37
C ALA A 376 35.53 -19.37 -26.74
N ALA A 377 35.18 -20.11 -25.69
CA ALA A 377 36.08 -21.06 -25.04
C ALA A 377 36.23 -22.39 -25.81
N ASN A 378 35.28 -22.74 -26.67
CA ASN A 378 35.24 -24.01 -27.41
C ASN A 378 35.00 -23.77 -28.92
N PRO A 379 36.02 -23.32 -29.67
CA PRO A 379 35.87 -22.99 -31.08
C PRO A 379 35.26 -24.14 -31.91
N GLY A 380 34.24 -23.83 -32.70
CA GLY A 380 33.52 -24.81 -33.54
C GLY A 380 32.43 -25.61 -32.81
N GLN A 381 32.26 -25.42 -31.50
CA GLN A 381 31.14 -26.00 -30.74
C GLN A 381 30.06 -24.95 -30.47
N VAL A 382 28.81 -25.39 -30.45
CA VAL A 382 27.66 -24.56 -30.11
C VAL A 382 26.99 -25.14 -28.87
N MET A 383 26.78 -24.29 -27.86
CA MET A 383 26.03 -24.69 -26.68
C MET A 383 24.55 -24.93 -27.05
N PRO A 384 23.98 -26.12 -26.75
CA PRO A 384 22.55 -26.35 -26.96
C PRO A 384 21.68 -25.34 -26.21
N PRO A 385 20.60 -24.81 -26.80
CA PRO A 385 19.76 -23.78 -26.16
C PRO A 385 19.23 -24.17 -24.78
N GLN A 386 18.88 -25.44 -24.57
CA GLN A 386 18.42 -25.94 -23.27
C GLN A 386 19.51 -25.94 -22.21
N GLN A 387 20.77 -26.18 -22.62
CA GLN A 387 21.92 -26.11 -21.72
C GLN A 387 22.23 -24.66 -21.37
N ALA A 388 22.23 -23.75 -22.35
CA ALA A 388 22.39 -22.31 -22.11
C ALA A 388 21.35 -21.76 -21.13
N MET A 389 20.09 -22.18 -21.28
CA MET A 389 19.00 -21.75 -20.40
C MET A 389 19.14 -22.29 -18.96
N ARG A 390 19.67 -23.51 -18.82
CA ARG A 390 19.96 -24.11 -17.51
C ARG A 390 21.12 -23.38 -16.83
N THR A 391 22.22 -23.18 -17.53
CA THR A 391 23.37 -22.41 -17.05
C THR A 391 22.95 -20.99 -16.64
N ALA A 392 22.16 -20.32 -17.47
CA ALA A 392 21.63 -19.00 -17.16
C ALA A 392 20.80 -18.97 -15.88
N ARG A 393 19.95 -19.99 -15.67
CA ARG A 393 19.17 -20.11 -14.44
C ARG A 393 20.07 -20.35 -13.23
N GLU A 394 21.07 -21.21 -13.33
CA GLU A 394 22.01 -21.49 -12.22
C GLU A 394 22.85 -20.25 -11.86
N VAL A 395 23.36 -19.54 -12.86
CA VAL A 395 24.09 -18.28 -12.68
C VAL A 395 23.17 -17.24 -12.05
N LEU A 396 21.97 -17.03 -12.61
CA LEU A 396 21.03 -16.08 -12.03
C LEU A 396 20.63 -16.50 -10.61
N GLU A 397 20.23 -17.73 -10.32
CA GLU A 397 19.85 -18.15 -8.95
C GLU A 397 20.97 -17.93 -7.91
N ARG A 398 22.23 -18.01 -8.33
CA ARG A 398 23.40 -17.71 -7.49
C ARG A 398 23.58 -16.21 -7.28
N GLU A 399 23.58 -15.41 -8.36
CA GLU A 399 23.87 -13.98 -8.31
C GLU A 399 22.68 -13.12 -7.89
N THR A 400 21.47 -13.51 -8.31
CA THR A 400 20.23 -12.80 -8.03
C THR A 400 19.88 -12.80 -6.55
N ARG A 401 20.33 -13.77 -5.73
CA ARG A 401 20.09 -13.70 -4.29
C ARG A 401 20.69 -12.45 -3.63
N SER A 402 21.81 -11.94 -4.16
CA SER A 402 22.41 -10.68 -3.72
C SER A 402 21.84 -9.47 -4.47
N ALA A 403 21.59 -9.58 -5.78
CA ALA A 403 21.12 -8.47 -6.61
C ALA A 403 19.60 -8.19 -6.51
N MET A 404 18.79 -9.19 -6.19
CA MET A 404 17.33 -9.05 -6.01
C MET A 404 16.96 -8.26 -4.75
N GLY A 405 17.90 -8.09 -3.81
CA GLY A 405 17.77 -7.18 -2.68
C GLY A 405 17.73 -5.71 -3.12
N ASP A 406 18.22 -5.44 -4.33
CA ASP A 406 18.31 -4.09 -4.91
C ASP A 406 17.21 -3.81 -5.92
N MET A 407 16.27 -4.73 -6.20
CA MET A 407 15.17 -4.50 -7.15
C MET A 407 14.02 -3.67 -6.57
N TRP A 408 14.37 -2.55 -5.96
CA TRP A 408 13.45 -1.51 -5.54
C TRP A 408 13.72 -0.21 -6.31
N TYR A 409 12.77 0.71 -6.26
CA TYR A 409 12.93 2.05 -6.81
C TYR A 409 12.05 3.03 -6.05
N PHE A 410 12.43 4.31 -6.07
CA PHE A 410 11.60 5.39 -5.60
C PHE A 410 10.68 5.88 -6.69
N LYS A 411 9.51 6.37 -6.27
CA LYS A 411 8.62 7.10 -7.15
C LYS A 411 7.94 8.22 -6.38
N MET A 412 7.72 9.35 -7.06
CA MET A 412 7.00 10.49 -6.53
C MET A 412 5.56 10.46 -7.05
N TYR A 413 4.62 10.66 -6.15
CA TYR A 413 3.19 10.70 -6.41
C TYR A 413 2.58 11.96 -5.84
N GLU A 414 1.68 12.58 -6.60
CA GLU A 414 0.84 13.69 -6.17
C GLU A 414 -0.61 13.20 -6.05
N PRO A 415 -1.26 13.28 -4.88
CA PRO A 415 -2.67 12.93 -4.76
C PRO A 415 -3.57 13.94 -5.50
N GLY A 416 -4.57 13.44 -6.22
CA GLY A 416 -5.62 14.21 -6.87
C GLY A 416 -5.36 14.58 -8.33
N ASP A 417 -4.30 14.06 -8.95
CA ASP A 417 -3.91 14.42 -10.31
C ASP A 417 -3.52 13.21 -11.19
N ALA A 418 -3.00 13.49 -12.40
CA ALA A 418 -2.52 12.49 -13.34
C ALA A 418 -1.19 11.81 -12.93
N ARG A 419 -0.49 12.37 -11.93
CA ARG A 419 0.69 11.77 -11.31
C ARG A 419 0.33 10.88 -10.13
N SER A 420 -0.91 10.85 -9.65
CA SER A 420 -1.36 9.97 -8.55
C SER A 420 -1.07 8.47 -8.77
N PHE A 421 -0.96 7.72 -7.67
CA PHE A 421 -0.71 6.28 -7.71
C PHE A 421 -1.79 5.52 -8.48
N HIS A 422 -3.04 5.93 -8.31
CA HIS A 422 -4.17 5.37 -9.06
C HIS A 422 -4.02 5.63 -10.56
N ALA A 423 -3.78 6.89 -10.98
CA ALA A 423 -3.66 7.24 -12.39
C ALA A 423 -2.56 6.44 -13.11
N LYS A 424 -1.43 6.17 -12.44
CA LYS A 424 -0.34 5.36 -12.99
C LYS A 424 -0.63 3.86 -13.05
N ASN A 425 -1.45 3.33 -12.15
CA ASN A 425 -1.67 1.89 -12.00
C ASN A 425 -3.05 1.40 -12.49
N ARG A 426 -4.01 2.30 -12.74
CA ARG A 426 -5.35 1.91 -13.24
C ARG A 426 -5.31 1.19 -14.59
N ILE A 427 -4.23 1.37 -15.36
CA ILE A 427 -4.06 0.68 -16.64
C ILE A 427 -3.76 -0.81 -16.48
N THR A 428 -3.21 -1.24 -15.34
CA THR A 428 -2.77 -2.63 -15.10
C THR A 428 -3.73 -3.44 -14.24
N ALA A 429 -4.85 -2.88 -13.77
CA ALA A 429 -5.85 -3.55 -12.94
C ALA A 429 -7.25 -3.50 -13.59
N LEU A 430 -8.14 -4.46 -13.27
CA LEU A 430 -9.55 -4.44 -13.70
C LEU A 430 -10.37 -3.69 -12.65
N ASN A 431 -11.26 -2.80 -13.09
CA ASN A 431 -12.12 -2.02 -12.18
C ASN A 431 -11.31 -1.51 -10.97
N PRO A 432 -10.22 -0.76 -11.22
CA PRO A 432 -9.18 -0.51 -10.21
C PRO A 432 -9.75 0.30 -9.05
N MET A 433 -9.42 -0.12 -7.83
CA MET A 433 -9.67 0.66 -6.62
C MET A 433 -8.36 0.91 -5.90
N THR A 434 -8.04 2.17 -5.65
CA THR A 434 -6.87 2.56 -4.86
C THR A 434 -7.28 3.04 -3.48
N VAL A 435 -6.63 2.52 -2.44
CA VAL A 435 -6.79 2.93 -1.04
C VAL A 435 -5.41 3.15 -0.41
N ALA A 436 -5.34 3.95 0.65
CA ALA A 436 -4.22 3.83 1.58
C ALA A 436 -4.43 2.56 2.43
N THR A 437 -3.37 1.81 2.70
CA THR A 437 -3.36 0.68 3.62
C THR A 437 -2.34 0.88 4.72
N THR A 438 -2.65 0.37 5.89
CA THR A 438 -1.78 0.45 7.05
C THR A 438 -1.67 -0.90 7.74
N THR A 439 -0.67 -1.00 8.59
CA THR A 439 -0.47 -2.15 9.47
C THR A 439 -1.22 -1.90 10.77
N VAL A 440 -1.75 -2.96 11.36
CA VAL A 440 -2.15 -2.89 12.77
C VAL A 440 -0.87 -3.12 13.56
N PRO A 441 -0.49 -2.22 14.46
CA PRO A 441 0.67 -2.44 15.29
C PRO A 441 0.52 -3.76 16.08
N HIS A 442 1.48 -4.67 15.94
CA HIS A 442 1.48 -5.88 16.73
C HIS A 442 2.01 -5.58 18.13
N LEU A 443 1.19 -5.84 19.14
CA LEU A 443 1.63 -5.81 20.53
C LEU A 443 2.35 -7.12 20.84
N LEU A 444 3.62 -6.99 21.22
CA LEU A 444 4.50 -8.09 21.57
C LEU A 444 4.47 -8.33 23.07
N PHE A 445 4.59 -9.60 23.43
CA PHE A 445 4.58 -10.08 24.81
C PHE A 445 5.83 -10.92 25.04
N GLU A 446 6.24 -11.02 26.31
CA GLU A 446 7.24 -12.02 26.71
C GLU A 446 6.81 -13.43 26.28
N ASN A 447 7.78 -14.31 26.06
CA ASN A 447 7.51 -15.65 25.55
C ASN A 447 6.59 -16.43 26.50
N HIS A 448 5.52 -17.02 25.97
CA HIS A 448 4.47 -17.71 26.75
C HIS A 448 3.81 -16.88 27.88
N SER A 449 3.88 -15.55 27.80
CA SER A 449 3.40 -14.63 28.84
C SER A 449 2.34 -13.65 28.31
N ASP A 450 1.64 -12.99 29.23
CA ASP A 450 0.74 -11.85 29.03
C ASP A 450 1.39 -10.51 29.42
N VAL A 451 2.66 -10.52 29.82
CA VAL A 451 3.46 -9.31 30.06
C VAL A 451 3.82 -8.65 28.73
N LEU A 452 3.35 -7.41 28.54
CA LEU A 452 3.70 -6.58 27.38
C LEU A 452 5.20 -6.27 27.38
N LEU A 453 5.83 -6.39 26.23
CA LEU A 453 7.20 -5.88 26.07
C LEU A 453 7.21 -4.34 26.19
N PRO A 454 8.30 -3.73 26.70
CA PRO A 454 8.38 -2.27 26.87
C PRO A 454 8.02 -1.46 25.62
N ASN A 455 8.46 -1.91 24.43
CA ASN A 455 8.14 -1.23 23.17
C ASN A 455 6.64 -1.25 22.83
N SER A 456 5.92 -2.30 23.23
CA SER A 456 4.46 -2.41 23.02
C SER A 456 3.69 -1.57 24.01
N ALA A 457 4.11 -1.51 25.28
CA ALA A 457 3.56 -0.58 26.25
C ALA A 457 3.78 0.88 25.81
N ALA A 458 5.00 1.25 25.42
CA ALA A 458 5.32 2.59 24.94
C ALA A 458 4.52 2.97 23.67
N LEU A 459 4.21 2.01 22.81
CA LEU A 459 3.33 2.24 21.66
C LEU A 459 1.90 2.54 22.11
N LEU A 460 1.35 1.79 23.08
CA LEU A 460 0.03 2.08 23.66
C LEU A 460 0.00 3.48 24.31
N ASP A 461 1.06 3.85 25.03
CA ASP A 461 1.21 5.17 25.64
C ASP A 461 1.17 6.29 24.59
N ARG A 462 1.80 6.06 23.43
CA ARG A 462 1.78 7.00 22.31
C ARG A 462 0.38 7.14 21.71
N VAL A 463 -0.35 6.05 21.48
CA VAL A 463 -1.67 6.12 20.80
C VAL A 463 -2.82 6.52 21.73
N ALA A 464 -2.69 6.29 23.03
CA ALA A 464 -3.79 6.53 23.97
C ALA A 464 -4.33 7.97 23.99
N PRO A 465 -3.52 9.05 23.96
CA PRO A 465 -4.04 10.42 23.92
C PRO A 465 -5.01 10.69 22.77
N ALA A 466 -4.75 10.10 21.59
CA ALA A 466 -5.65 10.20 20.45
C ALA A 466 -6.95 9.43 20.69
N TRP A 467 -6.85 8.23 21.28
CA TRP A 467 -8.03 7.42 21.59
C TRP A 467 -8.88 7.99 22.73
N GLN A 468 -8.28 8.72 23.68
CA GLN A 468 -9.02 9.45 24.72
C GLN A 468 -9.94 10.52 24.11
N GLN A 469 -9.49 11.19 23.05
CA GLN A 469 -10.23 12.24 22.37
C GLN A 469 -11.31 11.70 21.42
N SER A 470 -11.18 10.45 20.98
CA SER A 470 -12.18 9.77 20.16
C SER A 470 -13.28 9.16 21.02
N ALA A 471 -14.52 9.11 20.52
CA ALA A 471 -15.60 8.31 21.11
C ALA A 471 -15.69 6.89 20.50
N ALA A 472 -14.82 6.56 19.55
CA ALA A 472 -14.88 5.29 18.83
C ALA A 472 -14.61 4.10 19.78
N PRO A 473 -15.26 2.94 19.55
CA PRO A 473 -14.93 1.72 20.28
C PRO A 473 -13.53 1.23 19.90
N VAL A 474 -12.80 0.69 20.88
CA VAL A 474 -11.50 0.03 20.70
C VAL A 474 -11.73 -1.47 20.74
N VAL A 475 -11.20 -2.21 19.77
CA VAL A 475 -11.16 -3.67 19.84
C VAL A 475 -9.76 -4.14 20.16
N VAL A 476 -9.64 -4.92 21.22
CA VAL A 476 -8.40 -5.62 21.57
C VAL A 476 -8.58 -7.08 21.24
N GLU A 477 -7.82 -7.56 20.26
CA GLU A 477 -7.83 -8.96 19.84
C GLU A 477 -6.59 -9.69 20.36
N GLY A 478 -6.82 -10.68 21.22
CA GLY A 478 -5.76 -11.52 21.77
C GLY A 478 -5.40 -12.67 20.83
N HIS A 479 -4.09 -12.85 20.60
CA HIS A 479 -3.53 -13.97 19.84
C HIS A 479 -2.47 -14.72 20.65
N ALA A 480 -2.45 -16.05 20.50
CA ALA A 480 -1.40 -16.90 21.01
C ALA A 480 -1.13 -18.05 20.02
N ARG A 481 0.12 -18.54 19.99
CA ARG A 481 0.57 -19.63 19.12
C ARG A 481 1.36 -20.65 19.95
N GLY A 482 1.10 -21.93 19.71
CA GLY A 482 1.93 -23.05 20.18
C GLY A 482 1.82 -23.41 21.67
N GLY A 483 1.93 -24.70 21.95
CA GLY A 483 2.05 -25.31 23.28
C GLY A 483 0.85 -26.17 23.71
N PRO A 484 1.03 -27.09 24.69
CA PRO A 484 -0.04 -27.91 25.27
C PRO A 484 -1.00 -27.13 26.17
N LEU A 485 -0.72 -25.84 26.41
CA LEU A 485 -1.59 -24.95 27.18
C LEU A 485 -2.84 -24.55 26.40
N PRO A 486 -3.93 -24.15 27.08
CA PRO A 486 -5.10 -23.61 26.41
C PRO A 486 -4.72 -22.29 25.73
N VAL A 487 -4.38 -22.34 24.45
CA VAL A 487 -4.00 -21.18 23.60
C VAL A 487 -5.02 -20.05 23.73
N ARG A 488 -6.31 -20.41 23.90
CA ARG A 488 -7.40 -19.45 24.13
C ARG A 488 -7.24 -18.68 25.45
N ASN A 489 -6.80 -19.31 26.53
CA ASN A 489 -6.59 -18.65 27.83
C ASN A 489 -5.43 -17.66 27.75
N LEU A 490 -4.31 -18.05 27.13
CA LEU A 490 -3.17 -17.13 26.97
C LEU A 490 -3.53 -15.95 26.06
N ALA A 491 -4.22 -16.20 24.94
CA ALA A 491 -4.73 -15.15 24.06
C ALA A 491 -5.65 -14.17 24.83
N ARG A 492 -6.56 -14.69 25.66
CA ARG A 492 -7.42 -13.85 26.51
C ARG A 492 -6.62 -13.01 27.49
N LYS A 493 -5.70 -13.61 28.24
CA LYS A 493 -4.83 -12.91 29.19
C LYS A 493 -4.06 -11.76 28.54
N ARG A 494 -3.51 -11.99 27.35
CA ARG A 494 -2.83 -10.94 26.56
C ARG A 494 -3.77 -9.78 26.21
N ALA A 495 -4.98 -10.07 25.77
CA ALA A 495 -5.96 -9.03 25.49
C ALA A 495 -6.36 -8.26 26.75
N ASP A 496 -6.56 -8.96 27.87
CA ASP A 496 -6.89 -8.35 29.16
C ASP A 496 -5.73 -7.49 29.70
N ALA A 497 -4.47 -7.87 29.46
CA ALA A 497 -3.30 -7.05 29.80
C ALA A 497 -3.27 -5.73 29.02
N VAL A 498 -3.57 -5.77 27.72
CA VAL A 498 -3.68 -4.56 26.89
C VAL A 498 -4.86 -3.69 27.33
N VAL A 499 -6.00 -4.29 27.65
CA VAL A 499 -7.15 -3.58 28.21
C VAL A 499 -6.78 -2.88 29.50
N ALA A 500 -6.12 -3.59 30.43
CA ALA A 500 -5.70 -3.03 31.71
C ALA A 500 -4.75 -1.84 31.49
N HIS A 501 -3.79 -1.97 30.56
CA HIS A 501 -2.89 -0.88 30.19
C HIS A 501 -3.66 0.33 29.64
N LEU A 502 -4.56 0.14 28.68
CA LEU A 502 -5.37 1.20 28.08
C LEU A 502 -6.30 1.88 29.10
N VAL A 503 -6.90 1.13 30.02
CA VAL A 503 -7.71 1.67 31.12
C VAL A 503 -6.83 2.48 32.07
N GLY A 504 -5.61 2.01 32.37
CA GLY A 504 -4.62 2.76 33.14
C GLY A 504 -4.22 4.09 32.45
N LEU A 505 -4.23 4.10 31.12
CA LEU A 505 -4.07 5.31 30.30
C LEU A 505 -5.37 6.10 30.13
N GLY A 506 -6.45 5.84 30.89
CA GLY A 506 -7.66 6.65 30.87
C GLY A 506 -8.64 6.37 29.72
N ILE A 507 -8.47 5.28 28.96
CA ILE A 507 -9.49 4.84 28.00
C ILE A 507 -10.63 4.15 28.76
N ALA A 508 -11.86 4.63 28.58
CA ALA A 508 -13.02 4.08 29.26
C ALA A 508 -13.22 2.58 28.91
N ARG A 509 -13.41 1.73 29.94
CA ARG A 509 -13.46 0.26 29.79
C ARG A 509 -14.59 -0.21 28.88
N ASP A 510 -15.73 0.48 28.93
CA ASP A 510 -16.94 0.23 28.14
C ASP A 510 -16.75 0.51 26.64
N ARG A 511 -15.75 1.32 26.28
CA ARG A 511 -15.32 1.49 24.89
C ARG A 511 -14.48 0.32 24.38
N ILE A 512 -13.94 -0.53 25.25
CA ILE A 512 -13.01 -1.58 24.85
C ILE A 512 -13.72 -2.94 24.74
N THR A 513 -13.86 -3.44 23.51
CA THR A 513 -14.34 -4.80 23.23
C THR A 513 -13.16 -5.76 23.14
N VAL A 514 -13.22 -6.87 23.88
CA VAL A 514 -12.17 -7.90 23.86
C VAL A 514 -12.57 -9.07 22.95
N ARG A 515 -11.69 -9.43 22.02
CA ARG A 515 -11.81 -10.62 21.18
C ARG A 515 -10.64 -11.55 21.44
N THR A 516 -10.85 -12.85 21.21
CA THR A 516 -9.79 -13.85 21.32
C THR A 516 -9.79 -14.71 20.09
N ARG A 517 -8.67 -14.76 19.37
CA ARG A 517 -8.46 -15.74 18.30
C ARG A 517 -7.43 -16.76 18.74
N ALA A 518 -7.89 -17.99 18.96
CA ALA A 518 -6.99 -19.12 19.04
C ALA A 518 -6.49 -19.40 17.62
N GLN A 519 -5.22 -19.11 17.33
CA GLN A 519 -4.55 -19.69 16.18
C GLN A 519 -4.17 -21.13 16.54
N SER A 520 -5.16 -21.98 16.81
CA SER A 520 -4.94 -23.43 16.71
C SER A 520 -4.64 -23.72 15.25
N ASP A 521 -3.58 -24.47 14.98
CA ASP A 521 -3.00 -24.75 13.67
C ASP A 521 -4.00 -24.83 12.50
N ARG A 522 -3.52 -24.47 11.30
CA ARG A 522 -4.21 -24.52 10.00
C ARG A 522 -5.18 -25.71 9.78
N ALA A 523 -5.03 -26.82 10.49
CA ALA A 523 -5.93 -27.97 10.50
C ALA A 523 -7.32 -27.70 11.17
N MET A 524 -7.42 -26.80 12.14
CA MET A 524 -8.67 -26.49 12.86
C MET A 524 -9.50 -25.36 12.20
N ALA A 525 -8.90 -24.57 11.31
CA ALA A 525 -9.60 -23.52 10.54
C ALA A 525 -10.69 -24.10 9.61
N ALA A 526 -10.64 -25.40 9.30
CA ALA A 526 -11.69 -26.11 8.57
C ALA A 526 -12.89 -26.51 9.45
N VAL A 527 -12.75 -26.51 10.78
CA VAL A 527 -13.76 -27.04 11.71
C VAL A 527 -14.58 -25.91 12.37
N TYR A 528 -14.03 -24.70 12.46
CA TYR A 528 -14.72 -23.54 13.02
C TYR A 528 -14.63 -22.34 12.07
N PRO A 529 -15.69 -22.03 11.29
CA PRO A 529 -15.70 -20.83 10.46
C PRO A 529 -15.66 -19.57 11.35
N ALA A 530 -14.93 -18.55 10.89
CA ALA A 530 -14.58 -17.32 11.60
C ALA A 530 -15.77 -16.35 11.82
N ASP A 531 -16.99 -16.79 11.54
CA ASP A 531 -18.10 -15.91 11.16
C ASP A 531 -19.07 -15.59 12.31
N ARG A 532 -18.81 -16.08 13.52
CA ARG A 532 -19.68 -15.80 14.67
C ARG A 532 -18.94 -15.09 15.80
N PRO A 533 -19.17 -13.78 16.01
CA PRO A 533 -18.86 -13.15 17.28
C PRO A 533 -19.78 -13.76 18.35
N GLU A 534 -19.22 -14.46 19.35
CA GLU A 534 -19.96 -14.74 20.59
C GLU A 534 -20.06 -13.44 21.39
N GLU A 535 -21.27 -12.90 21.46
CA GLU A 535 -21.63 -11.79 22.34
C GLU A 535 -21.75 -12.33 23.77
N TYR A 536 -20.84 -11.96 24.66
CA TYR A 536 -20.97 -12.31 26.08
C TYR A 536 -21.87 -11.31 26.81
N VAL A 537 -22.99 -11.80 27.34
CA VAL A 537 -23.85 -11.07 28.28
C VAL A 537 -23.33 -11.33 29.70
N PRO A 538 -22.94 -10.29 30.46
CA PRO A 538 -22.47 -10.46 31.84
C PRO A 538 -23.58 -11.08 32.71
N GLY A 539 -23.32 -12.26 33.30
CA GLY A 539 -24.20 -12.83 34.34
C GLY A 539 -24.41 -14.35 34.36
N SER A 540 -24.01 -15.11 33.34
CA SER A 540 -24.07 -16.57 33.42
C SER A 540 -22.81 -17.13 34.08
N ARG A 541 -22.95 -17.55 35.35
CA ARG A 541 -21.99 -18.46 35.99
C ARG A 541 -22.15 -19.84 35.35
N ALA A 542 -21.02 -20.49 35.07
CA ALA A 542 -20.95 -21.92 34.78
C ALA A 542 -21.33 -22.74 36.01
#